data_AF-A0A5J4NFY7-F1
#
_entry.id   AF-A0A5J4NFY7-F1
#
_cell.length_a   1.000
_cell.length_b   1.000
_cell.length_c   1.000
_cell.angle_alpha   90.00
_cell.angle_beta   90.00
_cell.angle_gamma   90.00
#
_symmetry.space_group_name_H-M   'P 1'
#
loop_
_entity.id
_entity.type
_entity.pdbx_description
1 polymer ?
#
loop_
_entity_poly.entity_id
_entity_poly.type
_entity_poly.pdbx_seq_one_letter_code
_entity_poly.pdbx_strand_id
1 'polypeptide(L)'
;MILKVKPLSRPEKSVQVLNSATVSELLEVVQNSFNVDSACQRLVFKGCPLLDKLKTLDEYGIKDGDKLTLILKSTPTKQVQQPNFESLLRARLSTVYTEEEVDSIVSKFMHILSARVSSMSLDDVERLAEIWLQTDE
;
A
#
# COMPACT_ATOMS: atom_id res chain seq x y z
N MET A 1 15.13 2.14 19.88
CA MET A 1 14.13 3.17 20.21
C MET A 1 12.83 2.93 19.44
N ILE A 2 11.68 3.26 20.02
CA ILE A 2 10.37 3.06 19.37
C ILE A 2 9.83 4.42 18.92
N LEU A 3 9.53 4.58 17.64
CA LEU A 3 8.99 5.81 17.07
C LEU A 3 7.53 5.59 16.66
N LYS A 4 6.68 6.60 16.87
CA LYS A 4 5.28 6.55 16.44
C LYS A 4 5.14 7.26 15.10
N VAL A 5 4.91 6.51 14.04
CA VAL A 5 4.71 7.08 12.70
C VAL A 5 3.22 7.16 12.41
N LYS A 6 2.73 8.39 12.19
CA LYS A 6 1.35 8.66 11.79
C LYS A 6 1.30 9.02 10.30
N PRO A 7 0.81 8.12 9.44
CA PRO A 7 0.50 8.46 8.06
C PRO A 7 -0.69 9.42 7.99
N LEU A 8 -0.69 10.32 7.02
CA LEU A 8 -1.85 11.18 6.77
C LEU A 8 -3.09 10.36 6.31
N SER A 9 -2.86 9.20 5.68
CA SER A 9 -3.90 8.38 5.06
C SER A 9 -4.35 7.16 5.89
N ARG A 10 -3.63 6.81 6.97
CA ARG A 10 -3.81 5.53 7.68
C ARG A 10 -3.63 5.68 9.20
N PRO A 11 -4.10 4.69 10.00
CA PRO A 11 -3.86 4.68 11.45
C PRO A 11 -2.36 4.71 11.79
N GLU A 12 -2.05 5.28 12.96
CA GLU A 12 -0.68 5.35 13.48
C GLU A 12 -0.10 3.96 13.74
N LYS A 13 1.19 3.78 13.41
CA LYS A 13 1.91 2.53 13.65
C LYS A 13 3.25 2.83 14.30
N SER A 14 3.63 1.99 15.25
CA SER A 14 4.93 2.05 15.90
C SER A 14 5.99 1.34 15.05
N VAL A 15 7.13 1.98 14.84
CA VAL A 15 8.30 1.42 14.17
C VAL A 15 9.47 1.39 15.15
N GLN A 16 10.26 0.33 15.12
CA GLN A 16 11.43 0.17 15.98
C GLN A 16 12.70 0.40 15.17
N VAL A 17 13.55 1.33 15.63
CA VAL A 17 14.83 1.65 14.97
C VAL A 17 15.96 1.82 15.99
N LEU A 18 17.21 1.78 15.54
CA LEU A 18 18.39 2.00 16.39
C LEU A 18 18.56 3.49 16.71
N ASN A 19 19.15 3.79 17.88
CA ASN A 19 19.37 5.14 18.41
C ASN A 19 20.30 5.96 17.50
N SER A 20 21.26 5.29 16.87
CA SER A 20 22.24 5.87 15.95
C SER A 20 21.82 5.69 14.47
N ALA A 21 20.61 5.19 14.23
CA ALA A 21 20.13 4.96 12.87
C ALA A 21 20.06 6.28 12.08
N THR A 22 20.30 6.16 10.78
CA THR A 22 20.13 7.27 9.84
C THR A 22 18.68 7.38 9.40
N VAL A 23 18.32 8.52 8.82
CA VAL A 23 17.02 8.71 8.19
C VAL A 23 16.76 7.66 7.09
N SER A 24 17.80 7.22 6.37
CA SER A 24 17.69 6.13 5.38
C SER A 24 17.18 4.82 5.99
N GLU A 25 17.74 4.41 7.12
CA GLU A 25 17.37 3.16 7.78
C GLU A 25 15.94 3.25 8.34
N LEU A 26 15.56 4.41 8.89
CA LEU A 26 14.19 4.66 9.31
C LEU A 26 13.20 4.57 8.13
N LEU A 27 13.54 5.12 6.97
CA LEU A 27 12.72 5.02 5.75
C LEU A 27 12.56 3.56 5.29
N GLU A 28 13.61 2.74 5.40
CA GLU A 28 13.56 1.32 5.04
C GLU A 28 12.66 0.52 6.01
N VAL A 29 12.78 0.77 7.31
CA VAL A 29 11.91 0.14 8.32
C VAL A 29 10.45 0.57 8.16
N VAL A 30 10.22 1.85 7.85
CA VAL A 30 8.88 2.36 7.51
C VAL A 30 8.38 1.76 6.21
N GLN A 31 9.24 1.57 5.20
CA GLN A 31 8.90 0.89 3.96
C GLN A 31 8.44 -0.55 4.22
N ASN A 32 9.17 -1.32 5.03
CA ASN A 32 8.78 -2.68 5.37
C ASN A 32 7.49 -2.71 6.21
N SER A 33 7.33 -1.75 7.13
CA SER A 33 6.18 -1.70 8.04
C SER A 33 4.89 -1.21 7.38
N PHE A 34 4.97 -0.27 6.44
CA PHE A 34 3.82 0.34 5.77
C PHE A 34 3.64 -0.15 4.34
N ASN A 35 4.58 -0.92 3.81
CA ASN A 35 4.63 -1.35 2.41
C ASN A 35 4.54 -0.16 1.44
N VAL A 36 5.30 0.91 1.73
CA VAL A 36 5.37 2.12 0.92
C VAL A 36 6.80 2.31 0.48
N ASP A 37 7.06 2.61 -0.79
CA ASP A 37 8.43 2.83 -1.27
C ASP A 37 9.09 4.07 -0.64
N SER A 38 10.33 3.93 -0.18
CA SER A 38 11.13 5.00 0.43
C SER A 38 11.27 6.26 -0.43
N ALA A 39 11.11 6.17 -1.77
CA ALA A 39 11.09 7.32 -2.67
C ALA A 39 9.79 8.15 -2.56
N CYS A 40 8.68 7.53 -2.18
CA CYS A 40 7.37 8.19 -2.02
C CYS A 40 7.13 8.67 -0.58
N GLN A 41 8.01 8.31 0.35
CA GLN A 41 7.89 8.69 1.75
C GLN A 41 8.57 10.02 2.04
N ARG A 42 7.85 10.92 2.71
CA ARG A 42 8.42 12.12 3.33
C ARG A 42 8.07 12.10 4.81
N LEU A 43 9.07 11.87 5.66
CA LEU A 43 8.92 11.95 7.11
C LEU A 43 9.08 13.41 7.56
N VAL A 44 8.18 13.86 8.43
CA VAL A 44 8.22 15.20 9.01
C VAL A 44 8.19 15.08 10.52
N PHE A 45 9.16 15.71 11.17
CA PHE A 45 9.28 15.74 12.62
C PHE A 45 9.12 17.18 13.12
N LYS A 46 8.10 17.45 13.94
CA LYS A 46 7.82 18.80 14.51
C LYS A 46 7.83 19.95 13.47
N GLY A 47 7.40 19.68 12.24
CA GLY A 47 7.41 20.65 11.13
C GLY A 47 8.72 20.72 10.34
N CYS A 48 9.77 20.03 10.76
CA CYS A 48 11.01 19.85 10.01
C CYS A 48 10.92 18.59 9.13
N PRO A 49 10.87 18.72 7.80
CA PRO A 49 10.95 17.57 6.91
C PRO A 49 12.35 16.95 6.97
N LEU A 50 12.40 15.64 7.19
CA LEU A 50 13.63 14.84 7.15
C LEU A 50 14.02 14.64 5.69
N LEU A 51 14.70 15.64 5.13
CA LEU A 51 15.20 15.65 3.74
C LEU A 51 16.55 14.94 3.62
N ASP A 52 17.39 15.05 4.65
CA ASP A 52 18.74 14.51 4.66
C ASP A 52 18.78 13.06 5.11
N LYS A 53 18.88 12.15 4.14
CA LYS A 53 18.96 10.70 4.32
C LYS A 53 20.22 10.23 5.06
N LEU A 54 21.26 11.06 5.08
CA LEU A 54 22.58 10.77 5.68
C LEU A 54 22.72 11.27 7.12
N LYS A 55 21.84 12.17 7.58
CA LYS A 55 21.86 12.64 8.98
C LYS A 55 21.30 11.56 9.90
N THR A 56 21.84 11.50 11.11
CA THR A 56 21.35 10.62 12.17
C THR A 56 20.09 11.20 12.79
N LEU A 57 19.28 10.34 13.40
CA LEU A 57 18.08 10.76 14.11
C LEU A 57 18.40 11.63 15.34
N ASP A 58 19.58 11.42 15.94
CA ASP A 58 20.11 12.21 17.05
C ASP A 58 20.42 13.66 16.64
N GLU A 59 21.00 13.87 15.45
CA GLU A 59 21.23 15.21 14.87
C GLU A 59 19.94 16.00 14.63
N TYR A 60 18.81 15.29 14.44
CA TYR A 60 17.47 15.88 14.34
C TYR A 60 16.76 16.03 15.69
N GLY A 61 17.39 15.60 16.79
CA GLY A 61 16.82 15.63 18.13
C GLY A 61 15.63 14.69 18.31
N ILE A 62 15.56 13.62 17.51
CA ILE A 62 14.49 12.61 17.57
C ILE A 62 14.81 11.65 18.70
N LYS A 63 13.90 11.54 19.67
CA LYS A 63 14.05 10.65 20.82
C LYS A 63 13.14 9.43 20.72
N ASP A 64 13.42 8.46 21.58
CA ASP A 64 12.51 7.37 21.88
C ASP A 64 11.09 7.90 22.21
N GLY A 65 10.08 7.36 21.54
CA GLY A 65 8.68 7.74 21.70
C GLY A 65 8.22 8.93 20.84
N ASP A 66 9.11 9.57 20.07
CA ASP A 66 8.72 10.72 19.26
C ASP A 66 7.75 10.36 18.13
N LYS A 67 6.89 11.34 17.83
CA LYS A 67 5.84 11.21 16.83
C LYS A 67 6.29 11.84 15.51
N LEU A 68 6.36 11.02 14.47
CA LEU A 68 6.65 11.45 13.11
C LEU A 68 5.38 11.43 12.27
N THR A 69 5.26 12.41 11.38
CA THR A 69 4.21 12.45 10.38
C THR A 69 4.76 11.88 9.08
N LEU A 70 4.14 10.83 8.55
CA LEU A 70 4.46 10.27 7.25
C LEU A 70 3.56 10.91 6.19
N ILE A 71 4.15 11.69 5.31
CA ILE A 71 3.51 12.27 4.14
C ILE A 71 3.88 11.40 2.94
N LEU A 72 2.86 10.87 2.27
CA LEU A 72 3.04 10.20 0.99
C LEU A 72 3.05 11.27 -0.09
N LYS A 73 4.18 11.42 -0.79
CA LYS A 73 4.15 12.12 -2.06
C LYS A 73 3.60 11.13 -3.07
N SER A 74 2.41 11.41 -3.57
CA SER A 74 1.89 10.75 -4.76
C SER A 74 2.85 11.05 -5.91
N THR A 75 3.82 10.17 -6.15
CA THR A 75 4.24 9.98 -7.52
C THR A 75 3.05 9.29 -8.21
N PRO A 76 2.55 9.83 -9.33
CA PRO A 76 1.61 9.06 -10.13
C PRO A 76 2.35 7.78 -10.53
N THR A 77 1.73 6.62 -10.30
CA THR A 77 2.16 5.30 -10.78
C THR A 77 3.36 4.66 -10.08
N LYS A 78 3.12 4.18 -8.86
CA LYS A 78 3.45 2.80 -8.49
C LYS A 78 2.60 2.45 -7.28
N GLN A 79 1.32 2.22 -7.57
CA GLN A 79 0.49 1.41 -6.69
C GLN A 79 1.29 0.14 -6.45
N VAL A 80 1.66 -0.09 -5.19
CA VAL A 80 2.19 -1.35 -4.74
C VAL A 80 1.18 -2.38 -5.19
N GLN A 81 1.54 -3.12 -6.24
CA GLN A 81 0.79 -4.24 -6.74
C GLN A 81 0.81 -5.28 -5.62
N GLN A 82 -0.15 -5.18 -4.69
CA GLN A 82 -0.89 -6.40 -4.42
C GLN A 82 -1.24 -6.97 -5.78
N PRO A 83 -1.01 -8.27 -6.05
CA PRO A 83 -1.39 -8.86 -7.31
C PRO A 83 -2.88 -8.58 -7.45
N ASN A 84 -3.20 -7.54 -8.22
CA ASN A 84 -4.58 -7.20 -8.43
C ASN A 84 -5.12 -8.38 -9.24
N PHE A 85 -6.41 -8.68 -9.11
CA PHE A 85 -6.98 -9.84 -9.79
C PHE A 85 -6.61 -9.86 -11.29
N GLU A 86 -6.48 -8.68 -11.90
CA GLU A 86 -5.91 -8.48 -13.24
C GLU A 86 -4.50 -9.08 -13.44
N SER A 87 -3.56 -8.79 -12.53
CA SER A 87 -2.18 -9.29 -12.59
C SER A 87 -2.13 -10.82 -12.46
N LEU A 88 -2.99 -11.39 -11.61
CA LEU A 88 -3.08 -12.85 -11.42
C LEU A 88 -3.69 -13.53 -12.65
N LEU A 89 -4.73 -12.91 -13.21
CA LEU A 89 -5.38 -13.36 -14.44
C LEU A 89 -4.40 -13.31 -15.62
N ARG A 90 -3.63 -12.22 -15.76
CA ARG A 90 -2.55 -12.10 -16.76
C ARG A 90 -1.49 -13.18 -16.58
N ALA A 91 -1.03 -13.42 -15.36
CA ALA A 91 -0.03 -14.44 -15.06
C ALA A 91 -0.51 -15.86 -15.43
N ARG A 92 -1.80 -16.16 -15.25
CA ARG A 92 -2.39 -17.45 -15.66
C ARG A 92 -2.61 -17.55 -17.16
N LEU A 93 -3.15 -16.51 -17.79
CA LEU A 93 -3.41 -16.51 -19.23
C LEU A 93 -2.11 -16.51 -20.04
N SER A 94 -1.04 -15.89 -19.54
CA SER A 94 0.29 -15.92 -20.16
C SER A 94 0.91 -17.33 -20.26
N THR A 95 0.33 -18.33 -19.57
CA THR A 95 0.78 -19.73 -19.70
C THR A 95 0.16 -20.45 -20.92
N VAL A 96 -0.87 -19.88 -21.53
CA VAL A 96 -1.66 -20.51 -22.61
C VAL A 96 -1.82 -19.61 -23.84
N TYR A 97 -1.72 -18.28 -23.68
CA TYR A 97 -2.00 -17.29 -24.72
C TYR A 97 -0.84 -16.31 -24.94
N THR A 98 -0.79 -15.70 -26.13
CA THR A 98 0.14 -14.62 -26.50
C THR A 98 -0.18 -13.33 -25.75
N GLU A 99 0.81 -12.47 -25.49
CA GLU A 99 0.65 -11.23 -24.71
C GLU A 99 -0.47 -10.32 -25.22
N GLU A 100 -0.68 -10.28 -26.54
CA GLU A 100 -1.74 -9.49 -27.20
C GLU A 100 -3.15 -10.01 -26.89
N GLU A 101 -3.31 -11.33 -26.90
CA GLU A 101 -4.57 -12.01 -26.56
C GLU A 101 -4.84 -11.89 -25.06
N VAL A 102 -3.81 -11.99 -24.22
CA VAL A 102 -3.92 -11.82 -22.77
C VAL A 102 -4.46 -10.43 -22.44
N ASP A 103 -3.92 -9.37 -23.04
CA ASP A 103 -4.36 -7.99 -22.78
C ASP A 103 -5.82 -7.76 -23.22
N SER A 104 -6.18 -8.29 -24.41
CA SER A 104 -7.55 -8.23 -24.95
C SER A 104 -8.56 -8.98 -24.06
N ILE A 105 -8.22 -10.19 -23.62
CA ILE A 105 -9.06 -11.02 -22.75
C ILE A 105 -9.25 -10.35 -21.40
N VAL A 106 -8.16 -9.88 -20.79
CA VAL A 106 -8.18 -9.23 -19.48
C VAL A 106 -9.01 -7.96 -19.51
N SER A 107 -8.82 -7.12 -20.52
CA SER A 107 -9.59 -5.87 -20.68
C SER A 107 -11.09 -6.13 -20.86
N LYS A 108 -11.46 -7.08 -21.72
CA LYS A 108 -12.87 -7.46 -21.93
C LYS A 108 -13.48 -8.06 -20.66
N PHE A 109 -12.73 -8.92 -19.97
CA PHE A 109 -13.19 -9.54 -18.74
C PHE A 109 -13.42 -8.49 -17.64
N MET A 110 -12.47 -7.58 -17.43
CA MET A 110 -12.62 -6.49 -16.44
C MET A 110 -13.82 -5.60 -16.77
N HIS A 111 -14.03 -5.28 -18.05
CA HIS A 111 -15.18 -4.48 -18.48
C HIS A 111 -16.51 -5.19 -18.18
N ILE A 112 -16.62 -6.48 -18.49
CA ILE A 112 -17.81 -7.28 -18.22
C ILE A 112 -18.04 -7.40 -16.71
N LEU A 113 -16.99 -7.70 -15.94
CA LEU A 113 -17.08 -7.82 -14.50
C LEU A 113 -17.56 -6.51 -13.88
N SER A 114 -16.96 -5.38 -14.28
CA SER A 114 -17.38 -4.05 -13.83
C SER A 114 -18.84 -3.77 -14.19
N ALA A 115 -19.25 -4.04 -15.44
CA ALA A 115 -20.63 -3.83 -15.86
C ALA A 115 -21.61 -4.69 -15.06
N ARG A 116 -21.26 -5.94 -14.76
CA ARG A 116 -22.10 -6.87 -13.98
C ARG A 116 -22.19 -6.46 -12.52
N VAL A 117 -21.07 -6.06 -11.91
CA VAL A 117 -21.04 -5.56 -10.54
C VAL A 117 -21.80 -4.24 -10.42
N SER A 118 -21.64 -3.32 -11.37
CA SER A 118 -22.39 -2.06 -11.38
C SER A 118 -23.89 -2.22 -11.69
N SER A 119 -24.26 -3.31 -12.36
CA SER A 119 -25.66 -3.66 -12.64
C SER A 119 -26.30 -4.48 -11.51
N MET A 120 -25.53 -4.88 -10.50
CA MET A 120 -26.04 -5.67 -9.38
C MET A 120 -26.83 -4.74 -8.44
N SER A 121 -28.10 -5.07 -8.22
CA SER A 121 -28.94 -4.30 -7.29
C SER A 121 -28.65 -4.69 -5.84
N LEU A 122 -29.10 -3.87 -4.89
CA LEU A 122 -28.99 -4.19 -3.46
C LEU A 122 -29.62 -5.55 -3.13
N ASP A 123 -30.73 -5.91 -3.79
CA ASP A 123 -31.40 -7.20 -3.65
C ASP A 123 -30.51 -8.37 -4.13
N ASP A 124 -29.82 -8.20 -5.25
CA ASP A 124 -28.86 -9.20 -5.76
C ASP A 124 -27.65 -9.34 -4.83
N VAL A 125 -27.19 -8.24 -4.21
CA VAL A 125 -26.07 -8.25 -3.24
C VAL A 125 -26.48 -8.95 -1.95
N GLU A 126 -27.68 -8.66 -1.43
CA GLU A 126 -28.22 -9.34 -0.23
C GLU A 126 -28.40 -10.84 -0.47
N ARG A 127 -28.96 -11.20 -1.63
CA ARG A 127 -29.12 -12.60 -2.02
C ARG A 127 -27.78 -13.33 -2.17
N LEU A 128 -26.75 -12.66 -2.70
CA LEU A 128 -25.40 -13.23 -2.79
C LEU A 128 -24.79 -13.45 -1.39
N ALA A 129 -25.00 -12.50 -0.48
CA ALA A 129 -24.56 -12.61 0.90
C ALA A 129 -25.25 -13.78 1.65
N GLU A 130 -26.55 -13.98 1.44
CA GLU A 130 -27.28 -15.12 2.01
C GLU A 130 -26.75 -16.46 1.51
N ILE A 131 -26.48 -16.59 0.21
CA ILE A 131 -25.94 -17.83 -0.38
C ILE A 131 -24.56 -18.17 0.20
N TRP A 132 -23.70 -17.16 0.38
CA TRP A 132 -22.35 -17.37 0.91
C TRP A 132 -22.34 -17.62 2.41
N LEU A 133 -23.29 -17.06 3.16
CA LEU A 133 -23.46 -17.35 4.58
C LEU A 133 -23.98 -18.78 4.82
N GLN A 134 -24.80 -19.30 3.91
CA GLN A 134 -25.33 -20.67 3.96
C GLN A 134 -24.34 -21.76 3.55
N THR A 135 -23.15 -21.41 3.03
CA THR A 135 -22.13 -22.38 2.60
C THR A 135 -21.21 -22.82 3.77
N ASP A 136 -21.39 -22.26 4.97
CA ASP A 136 -20.58 -22.56 6.18
C ASP A 136 -21.27 -23.54 7.16
N GLU A 137 -22.26 -24.33 6.72
CA GLU A 137 -22.87 -25.44 7.49
C GLU A 137 -22.59 -26.83 6.87
#